data_AF-A0AAD2AEK9-F1
#
_entry.id   AF-A0AAD2AEK9-F1
#
_cell.length_a   1.000
_cell.length_b   1.000
_cell.length_c   1.000
_cell.angle_alpha   90.00
_cell.angle_beta   90.00
_cell.angle_gamma   90.00
#
_symmetry.space_group_name_H-M   'P 1'
#
loop_
_entity.id
_entity.type
_entity.pdbx_description
1 polymer ?
#
loop_
_entity_poly.entity_id
_entity_poly.type
_entity_poly.pdbx_seq_one_letter_code
_entity_poly.pdbx_strand_id
1 'polypeptide(L)'
;MFSVLCLFPELGRYFLQPIELKERASVRVYGGTLRTVYQRACLRADDFPYIAIDTEFSGIALRPLGNFKSSSEYHFHTLKVNVDLLKVIQLGLTFFDEKENLPTCGIGKYYIWQFNFREFDRDEDVYAHDSIELLTHSGIDFEKNIEQGIDAYRFSDLMMSSGIVLNDNVHWVTFHSAYDFGYLLKLLTC
;
A
#
# COMPACT_ATOMS: atom_id res chain seq x y z
N MET A 1 -9.82 9.93 -3.55
CA MET A 1 -8.71 10.48 -4.38
C MET A 1 -7.47 9.72 -3.94
N PHE A 2 -7.06 8.70 -4.69
CA PHE A 2 -5.94 7.82 -4.36
C PHE A 2 -4.64 8.60 -4.49
N SER A 3 -3.97 8.84 -3.37
CA SER A 3 -2.76 9.64 -3.33
C SER A 3 -1.61 8.77 -2.86
N VAL A 4 -1.06 7.95 -3.77
CA VAL A 4 0.31 7.46 -3.56
C VAL A 4 1.21 8.68 -3.64
N LEU A 5 1.56 9.22 -2.47
CA LEU A 5 2.41 10.39 -2.32
C LEU A 5 3.83 9.98 -2.68
N CYS A 6 4.33 10.44 -3.83
CA CYS A 6 5.76 10.39 -4.12
C CYS A 6 6.38 11.73 -3.72
N LEU A 7 7.50 11.69 -3.00
CA LEU A 7 8.30 12.88 -2.68
C LEU A 7 9.19 13.19 -3.88
N PHE A 8 9.02 14.34 -4.50
CA PHE A 8 9.91 14.83 -5.57
C PHE A 8 10.85 15.89 -4.97
N PRO A 9 12.18 15.72 -5.05
CA PRO A 9 13.11 16.79 -4.69
C PRO A 9 13.09 17.95 -5.69
N GLU A 10 12.32 19.00 -5.37
CA GLU A 10 12.60 20.33 -5.89
C GLU A 10 13.49 21.10 -4.90
N LEU A 11 14.64 21.59 -5.36
CA LEU A 11 15.45 22.60 -4.66
C LEU A 11 15.92 22.19 -3.25
N GLY A 12 16.28 20.92 -3.04
CA GLY A 12 16.83 20.43 -1.78
C GLY A 12 15.80 20.33 -0.64
N ARG A 13 14.50 20.27 -0.97
CA ARG A 13 13.41 19.97 -0.05
C ARG A 13 12.49 18.94 -0.69
N TYR A 14 12.08 17.94 0.08
CA TYR A 14 11.04 17.01 -0.35
C TYR A 14 9.69 17.72 -0.26
N PHE A 15 9.09 18.04 -1.40
CA PHE A 15 7.76 18.64 -1.44
C PHE A 15 6.71 17.56 -1.72
N LEU A 16 5.59 17.63 -1.00
CA LEU A 16 4.37 16.92 -1.37
C LEU A 16 3.81 17.59 -2.63
N GLN A 17 4.17 17.06 -3.79
CA GLN A 17 3.48 17.42 -5.01
C GLN A 17 2.49 16.31 -5.35
N PRO A 18 1.20 16.63 -5.54
CA PRO A 18 0.36 15.78 -6.36
C PRO A 18 1.08 15.66 -7.70
N ILE A 19 1.44 14.45 -8.10
CA ILE A 19 1.92 14.21 -9.45
C ILE A 19 0.83 14.77 -10.36
N GLU A 20 1.13 15.79 -11.16
CA GLU A 20 0.17 16.34 -12.12
C GLU A 20 -0.19 15.23 -13.13
N LEU A 21 -1.30 14.55 -12.82
CA LEU A 21 -1.81 13.35 -13.47
C LEU A 21 -2.46 13.70 -14.81
N LYS A 22 -1.66 13.92 -15.85
CA LYS A 22 -2.17 13.95 -17.24
C LYS A 22 -1.85 12.71 -18.06
N GLU A 23 -0.88 11.87 -17.65
CA GLU A 23 -0.44 10.72 -18.47
C GLU A 23 0.01 9.48 -17.65
N ARG A 24 -0.83 8.95 -16.75
CA ARG A 24 -0.52 7.67 -16.06
C ARG A 24 -1.64 6.65 -16.08
N ALA A 25 -1.25 5.38 -16.24
CA ALA A 25 -2.10 4.21 -16.05
C ALA A 25 -1.75 3.58 -14.71
N SER A 26 -2.57 3.82 -13.69
CA SER A 26 -2.54 2.98 -12.50
C SER A 26 -2.86 1.54 -12.91
N VAL A 27 -2.04 0.59 -12.46
CA VAL A 27 -2.25 -0.81 -12.77
C VAL A 27 -2.83 -1.48 -11.55
N ARG A 28 -4.13 -1.73 -11.62
CA ARG A 28 -4.84 -2.53 -10.62
C ARG A 28 -4.44 -3.99 -10.78
N VAL A 29 -3.87 -4.55 -9.73
CA VAL A 29 -3.42 -5.94 -9.65
C VAL A 29 -4.47 -6.75 -8.91
N TYR A 30 -4.79 -7.91 -9.48
CA TYR A 30 -5.77 -8.87 -8.99
C TYR A 30 -5.12 -10.27 -9.03
N GLY A 31 -5.76 -11.28 -8.44
CA GLY A 31 -5.17 -12.61 -8.28
C GLY A 31 -4.64 -13.23 -9.58
N GLY A 32 -5.33 -13.03 -10.70
CA GLY A 32 -4.93 -13.54 -12.02
C GLY A 32 -3.70 -12.86 -12.63
N THR A 33 -3.36 -11.64 -12.22
CA THR A 33 -2.24 -10.86 -12.79
C THR A 33 -1.04 -10.74 -11.86
N LEU A 34 -1.18 -11.19 -10.61
CA LEU A 34 -0.19 -11.04 -9.55
C LEU A 34 1.21 -11.53 -9.97
N ARG A 35 1.33 -12.74 -10.51
CA ARG A 35 2.64 -13.33 -10.85
C ARG A 35 3.36 -12.53 -11.95
N THR A 36 2.62 -12.10 -12.97
CA THR A 36 3.18 -11.31 -14.08
C THR A 36 3.62 -9.94 -13.61
N VAL A 37 2.84 -9.30 -12.74
CA VAL A 37 3.20 -8.01 -12.15
C VAL A 37 4.39 -8.15 -11.21
N TYR A 38 4.40 -9.18 -10.39
CA TYR A 38 5.48 -9.50 -9.47
C TYR A 38 6.83 -9.61 -10.18
N GLN A 39 6.92 -10.42 -11.25
CA GLN A 39 8.15 -10.55 -12.04
C GLN A 39 8.64 -9.20 -12.57
N ARG A 40 7.71 -8.33 -12.96
CA ARG A 40 8.03 -6.98 -13.45
C ARG A 40 8.42 -5.99 -12.35
N ALA A 41 8.00 -6.22 -11.11
CA ALA A 41 8.35 -5.39 -9.96
C ALA A 41 9.71 -5.80 -9.39
N CYS A 42 9.99 -7.11 -9.28
CA CYS A 42 11.27 -7.62 -8.79
C CYS A 42 12.44 -7.20 -9.69
N LEU A 43 12.26 -7.27 -11.01
CA LEU A 43 13.25 -6.79 -11.98
C LEU A 43 13.56 -5.30 -11.83
N ARG A 44 12.79 -4.55 -11.04
CA ARG A 44 12.93 -3.11 -10.88
C ARG A 44 13.40 -2.70 -9.50
N ALA A 45 13.40 -3.58 -8.50
CA ALA A 45 13.90 -3.22 -7.18
C ALA A 45 15.40 -2.86 -7.22
N ASP A 46 16.15 -3.46 -8.16
CA ASP A 46 17.57 -3.14 -8.37
C ASP A 46 17.79 -1.84 -9.16
N ASP A 47 16.95 -1.57 -10.18
CA ASP A 47 17.07 -0.38 -11.04
C ASP A 47 16.38 0.87 -10.44
N PHE A 48 15.37 0.67 -9.59
CA PHE A 48 14.50 1.68 -8.98
C PHE A 48 14.35 1.41 -7.47
N PRO A 49 15.41 1.66 -6.69
CA PRO A 49 15.50 1.24 -5.29
C PRO A 49 14.61 2.05 -4.32
N TYR A 50 14.03 3.17 -4.77
CA TYR A 50 13.14 3.97 -3.93
C TYR A 50 11.69 3.53 -4.10
N ILE A 51 11.03 3.23 -2.99
CA ILE A 51 9.68 2.66 -2.99
C ILE A 51 8.77 3.50 -2.12
N ALA A 52 7.80 4.14 -2.76
CA ALA A 52 6.68 4.77 -2.07
C ALA A 52 5.58 3.75 -1.78
N ILE A 53 5.09 3.74 -0.54
CA ILE A 53 4.01 2.88 -0.05
C ILE A 53 2.84 3.72 0.45
N ASP A 54 1.64 3.20 0.22
CA ASP A 54 0.37 3.73 0.72
C ASP A 54 -0.61 2.55 0.88
N THR A 55 -1.45 2.56 1.92
CA THR A 55 -2.44 1.51 2.14
C THR A 55 -3.84 2.05 2.33
N GLU A 56 -4.82 1.31 1.81
CA GLU A 56 -6.24 1.57 2.05
C GLU A 56 -6.78 0.44 2.93
N PHE A 57 -7.46 0.81 4.01
CA PHE A 57 -8.04 -0.11 4.98
C PHE A 57 -9.33 0.46 5.57
N SER A 58 -10.07 -0.37 6.31
CA SER A 58 -11.42 -0.06 6.78
C SER A 58 -11.49 0.91 7.97
N GLY A 59 -10.50 1.79 8.13
CA GLY A 59 -10.47 2.85 9.14
C GLY A 59 -10.03 2.39 10.53
N ILE A 60 -10.58 3.02 11.57
CA ILE A 60 -10.27 2.74 12.97
C ILE A 60 -11.58 2.37 13.68
N ALA A 61 -11.68 1.12 14.12
CA ALA A 61 -12.84 0.60 14.82
C ALA A 61 -12.69 0.63 16.35
N LEU A 62 -11.47 0.50 16.86
CA LEU A 62 -11.20 0.36 18.29
C LEU A 62 -10.32 1.49 18.82
N ARG A 63 -10.60 1.92 20.06
CA ARG A 63 -9.69 2.77 20.85
C ARG A 63 -9.45 2.09 22.19
N PRO A 64 -8.20 1.74 22.52
CA PRO A 64 -7.91 1.02 23.75
C PRO A 64 -8.15 1.93 24.96
N LEU A 65 -8.83 1.42 25.97
CA LEU A 65 -9.07 2.12 27.24
C LEU A 65 -7.98 1.74 28.24
N GLY A 66 -7.47 2.72 29.00
CA GLY A 66 -6.50 2.47 30.06
C GLY A 66 -5.56 3.64 30.30
N ASN A 67 -4.62 3.42 31.22
CA ASN A 67 -3.56 4.37 31.51
C ASN A 67 -2.35 4.06 30.63
N PHE A 68 -1.96 5.02 29.80
CA PHE A 68 -0.77 4.95 28.95
C PHE A 68 0.29 5.90 29.50
N LYS A 69 1.54 5.47 29.51
CA LYS A 69 2.70 6.25 29.99
C LYS A 69 3.00 7.42 29.07
N SER A 70 2.61 7.33 27.80
CA SER A 70 2.80 8.40 26.81
C SER A 70 1.74 8.36 25.71
N SER A 71 1.61 9.46 24.97
CA SER A 71 0.78 9.52 23.77
C SER A 71 1.28 8.55 22.69
N SER A 72 2.59 8.35 22.55
CA SER A 72 3.17 7.39 21.59
C SER A 72 2.78 5.94 21.90
N GLU A 73 2.77 5.56 23.19
CA GLU A 73 2.33 4.23 23.62
C GLU A 73 0.84 4.03 23.31
N TYR A 74 0.00 5.04 23.61
CA TYR A 74 -1.41 4.99 23.24
C TYR A 74 -1.63 4.86 21.72
N HIS A 75 -0.89 5.62 20.91
CA HIS A 75 -0.97 5.55 19.45
C HIS A 75 -0.52 4.17 18.94
N PHE A 76 0.56 3.61 19.47
CA PHE A 76 1.02 2.27 19.11
C PHE A 76 -0.02 1.19 19.45
N HIS A 77 -0.61 1.24 20.65
CA HIS A 77 -1.66 0.29 21.03
C HIS A 77 -2.92 0.44 20.17
N THR A 78 -3.30 1.67 19.83
CA THR A 78 -4.43 1.95 18.93
C THR A 78 -4.15 1.39 17.54
N LEU A 79 -2.95 1.63 17.00
CA LEU A 79 -2.53 1.05 15.72
C LEU A 79 -2.57 -0.47 15.77
N LYS A 80 -1.88 -1.08 16.74
CA LYS A 80 -1.76 -2.53 16.85
C LYS A 80 -3.12 -3.21 16.90
N VAL A 81 -4.01 -2.77 17.78
CA VAL A 81 -5.32 -3.43 17.95
C VAL A 81 -6.18 -3.33 16.69
N ASN A 82 -6.10 -2.22 15.95
CA ASN A 82 -6.85 -2.06 14.71
C ASN A 82 -6.21 -2.81 13.55
N VAL A 83 -4.89 -2.79 13.41
CA VAL A 83 -4.18 -3.58 12.39
C VAL A 83 -4.41 -5.07 12.61
N ASP A 84 -4.36 -5.55 13.85
CA ASP A 84 -4.62 -6.95 14.19
C ASP A 84 -6.06 -7.34 13.80
N LEU A 85 -7.05 -6.52 14.16
CA LEU A 85 -8.48 -6.78 13.91
C LEU A 85 -8.88 -6.64 12.43
N LEU A 86 -8.50 -5.54 11.80
CA LEU A 86 -9.02 -5.11 10.51
C LEU A 86 -8.18 -5.69 9.36
N LYS A 87 -8.77 -5.73 8.18
CA LYS A 87 -8.14 -6.27 6.97
C LYS A 87 -7.72 -5.12 6.05
N VAL A 88 -6.57 -5.27 5.41
CA VAL A 88 -6.11 -4.35 4.36
C VAL A 88 -6.96 -4.57 3.11
N ILE A 89 -7.30 -3.49 2.41
CA ILE A 89 -8.14 -3.51 1.20
C ILE A 89 -7.28 -3.31 -0.04
N GLN A 90 -6.35 -2.35 0.00
CA GLN A 90 -5.44 -2.07 -1.09
C GLN A 90 -4.05 -1.71 -0.56
N LEU A 91 -3.01 -2.11 -1.30
CA LEU A 91 -1.63 -1.66 -1.11
C LEU A 91 -1.14 -1.01 -2.41
N GLY A 92 -0.69 0.22 -2.31
CA GLY A 92 -0.03 0.95 -3.38
C GLY A 92 1.49 0.84 -3.26
N LEU A 93 2.17 0.47 -4.34
CA LEU A 93 3.63 0.58 -4.46
C LEU A 93 3.99 1.40 -5.70
N THR A 94 4.90 2.36 -5.54
CA THR A 94 5.51 3.10 -6.64
C THR A 94 7.02 3.05 -6.51
N PHE A 95 7.69 2.64 -7.58
CA PHE A 95 9.14 2.47 -7.62
C PHE A 95 9.75 3.62 -8.43
N PHE A 96 10.85 4.19 -7.96
CA PHE A 96 11.57 5.26 -8.64
C PHE A 96 13.08 5.20 -8.37
N ASP A 97 13.85 5.87 -9.22
CA ASP A 97 15.30 5.99 -9.08
C ASP A 97 15.68 7.29 -8.33
N GLU A 98 16.99 7.49 -8.09
CA GLU A 98 17.54 8.69 -7.44
C GLU A 98 17.20 10.00 -8.17
N LYS A 99 16.83 9.91 -9.45
CA LYS A 99 16.49 11.04 -10.32
C LYS A 99 14.98 11.16 -10.53
N GLU A 100 14.18 10.49 -9.70
CA GLU A 100 12.72 10.47 -9.72
C GLU A 100 12.11 9.89 -11.00
N ASN A 101 12.89 9.15 -11.79
CA ASN A 101 12.36 8.48 -12.96
C ASN A 101 11.55 7.27 -12.52
N LEU A 102 10.41 7.09 -13.18
CA LEU A 102 9.60 5.91 -13.00
C LEU A 102 9.91 4.84 -14.03
N PRO A 103 9.73 3.56 -13.65
CA PRO A 103 9.83 2.48 -14.58
C PRO A 103 8.79 2.58 -15.70
N THR A 104 9.25 2.40 -16.93
CA THR A 104 8.39 2.19 -18.10
C THR A 104 8.40 0.69 -18.46
N CYS A 105 7.26 0.10 -18.86
CA CYS A 105 7.24 -1.30 -19.37
C CYS A 105 7.46 -1.37 -20.90
N GLY A 106 8.24 -0.46 -21.49
CA GLY A 106 8.45 -0.43 -22.94
C GLY A 106 7.19 -0.14 -23.77
N ILE A 107 6.08 0.25 -23.12
CA ILE A 107 4.80 0.65 -23.74
C ILE A 107 4.44 2.12 -23.47
N GLY A 108 5.41 2.92 -23.02
CA GLY A 108 5.23 4.36 -22.80
C GLY A 108 4.31 4.77 -21.65
N LYS A 109 4.00 3.85 -20.71
CA LYS A 109 3.17 4.14 -19.53
C LYS A 109 3.94 3.91 -18.24
N TYR A 110 3.79 4.84 -17.29
CA TYR A 110 4.35 4.76 -15.94
C TYR A 110 3.47 3.90 -15.03
N TYR A 111 4.09 3.15 -14.11
CA TYR A 111 3.42 2.20 -13.24
C TYR A 111 3.31 2.71 -11.81
N ILE A 112 2.06 2.82 -11.34
CA ILE A 112 1.71 2.77 -9.92
C ILE A 112 0.97 1.46 -9.74
N TRP A 113 1.50 0.56 -8.92
CA TRP A 113 0.90 -0.75 -8.68
C TRP A 113 -0.08 -0.66 -7.52
N GLN A 114 -1.33 -1.02 -7.78
CA GLN A 114 -2.39 -1.05 -6.77
C GLN A 114 -2.84 -2.49 -6.58
N PHE A 115 -2.34 -3.14 -5.54
CA PHE A 115 -2.67 -4.52 -5.17
C PHE A 115 -4.00 -4.51 -4.42
N ASN A 116 -5.03 -5.17 -4.96
CA ASN A 116 -6.36 -5.24 -4.36
C ASN A 116 -6.55 -6.61 -3.71
N PHE A 117 -6.84 -6.64 -2.42
CA PHE A 117 -6.92 -7.84 -1.59
C PHE A 117 -8.36 -8.37 -1.52
N ARG A 118 -8.49 -9.70 -1.43
CA ARG A 118 -9.81 -10.37 -1.41
C ARG A 118 -10.40 -10.51 -0.01
N GLU A 119 -9.57 -10.34 1.02
CA GLU A 119 -9.88 -10.81 2.36
C GLU A 119 -10.98 -10.01 3.04
N PHE A 120 -11.16 -8.74 2.67
CA PHE A 120 -12.16 -7.86 3.26
C PHE A 120 -13.55 -8.09 2.65
N ASP A 121 -14.50 -8.45 3.50
CA ASP A 121 -15.91 -8.62 3.20
C ASP A 121 -16.76 -7.65 4.03
N ARG A 122 -17.61 -6.87 3.37
CA ARG A 122 -18.45 -5.86 4.02
C ARG A 122 -19.57 -6.47 4.87
N ASP A 123 -19.98 -7.70 4.58
CA ASP A 123 -21.08 -8.35 5.31
C ASP A 123 -20.58 -9.09 6.56
N GLU A 124 -19.28 -9.43 6.61
CA GLU A 124 -18.69 -10.21 7.69
C GLU A 124 -17.72 -9.40 8.58
N ASP A 125 -16.99 -8.43 8.02
CA ASP A 125 -15.89 -7.77 8.71
C ASP A 125 -16.29 -6.50 9.46
N VAL A 126 -15.49 -6.17 10.48
CA VAL A 126 -15.58 -4.88 11.17
C VAL A 126 -14.98 -3.78 10.30
N TYR A 127 -15.67 -2.63 10.24
CA TYR A 127 -15.19 -1.44 9.54
C TYR A 127 -15.76 -0.15 10.13
N ALA A 128 -15.08 0.97 9.86
CA ALA A 128 -15.64 2.30 10.05
C ALA A 128 -16.48 2.71 8.83
N HIS A 129 -17.74 3.08 9.07
CA HIS A 129 -18.71 3.39 8.01
C HIS A 129 -18.20 4.47 7.05
N ASP A 130 -17.75 5.61 7.60
CA ASP A 130 -17.24 6.74 6.82
C ASP A 130 -16.05 6.35 5.94
N SER A 131 -15.19 5.43 6.41
CA SER A 131 -14.06 4.93 5.64
C SER A 131 -14.52 4.10 4.43
N ILE A 132 -15.50 3.21 4.61
CA ILE A 132 -16.04 2.41 3.51
C ILE A 132 -16.79 3.26 2.49
N GLU A 133 -17.55 4.26 2.95
CA GLU A 133 -18.18 5.21 2.04
C GLU A 133 -17.13 5.98 1.23
N LEU A 134 -16.08 6.49 1.88
CA LEU A 134 -15.00 7.21 1.21
C LEU A 134 -14.29 6.34 0.16
N LEU A 135 -14.00 5.09 0.48
CA LEU A 135 -13.34 4.14 -0.42
C LEU A 135 -14.25 3.78 -1.61
N THR A 136 -15.54 3.59 -1.36
CA THR A 136 -16.55 3.36 -2.40
C THR A 136 -16.61 4.54 -3.37
N HIS A 137 -16.71 5.77 -2.84
CA HIS A 137 -16.72 6.99 -3.67
C HIS A 137 -15.39 7.23 -4.40
N SER A 138 -14.28 6.70 -3.86
CA SER A 138 -12.98 6.73 -4.53
C SER A 138 -12.88 5.70 -5.65
N GLY A 139 -13.80 4.74 -5.75
CA GLY A 139 -13.84 3.75 -6.84
C GLY A 139 -13.17 2.42 -6.52
N ILE A 140 -13.12 2.06 -5.23
CA ILE A 140 -12.90 0.67 -4.79
C ILE A 140 -14.16 -0.15 -5.07
N ASP A 141 -13.97 -1.31 -5.69
CA ASP A 141 -15.01 -2.27 -6.00
C ASP A 141 -14.84 -3.48 -5.08
N PHE A 142 -15.62 -3.51 -4.01
CA PHE A 142 -15.50 -4.52 -2.96
C PHE A 142 -15.96 -5.90 -3.43
N GLU A 143 -16.99 -5.98 -4.28
CA GLU A 143 -17.46 -7.25 -4.85
C GLU A 143 -16.38 -7.86 -5.75
N LYS A 144 -15.78 -7.04 -6.62
CA LYS A 144 -14.66 -7.47 -7.45
C LYS A 144 -13.45 -7.88 -6.63
N ASN A 145 -13.18 -7.24 -5.50
CA ASN A 145 -12.11 -7.63 -4.60
C ASN A 145 -12.35 -9.04 -4.05
N ILE A 146 -13.56 -9.37 -3.60
CA ILE A 146 -13.89 -10.72 -3.12
C ILE A 146 -13.71 -11.76 -4.25
N GLU A 147 -14.22 -11.47 -5.45
CA GLU A 147 -14.19 -12.42 -6.57
C GLU A 147 -12.80 -12.61 -7.19
N GLN A 148 -12.05 -11.52 -7.36
CA GLN A 148 -10.85 -11.47 -8.19
C GLN A 148 -9.61 -10.99 -7.42
N GLY A 149 -9.76 -10.59 -6.16
CA GLY A 149 -8.69 -10.04 -5.34
C GLY A 149 -7.53 -11.01 -5.12
N ILE A 150 -6.41 -10.39 -4.79
CA ILE A 150 -5.19 -11.09 -4.42
C ILE A 150 -5.43 -11.78 -3.08
N ASP A 151 -5.00 -13.04 -3.01
CA ASP A 151 -4.83 -13.75 -1.74
C ASP A 151 -3.62 -13.16 -1.00
N ALA A 152 -3.84 -12.65 0.20
CA ALA A 152 -2.83 -12.00 1.03
C ALA A 152 -1.64 -12.92 1.29
N TYR A 153 -1.87 -14.20 1.55
CA TYR A 153 -0.82 -15.18 1.77
C TYR A 153 0.08 -15.34 0.52
N ARG A 154 -0.53 -15.49 -0.66
CA ARG A 154 0.21 -15.52 -1.93
C ARG A 154 0.96 -14.22 -2.22
N PHE A 155 0.39 -13.07 -1.85
CA PHE A 155 1.10 -11.80 -1.96
C PHE A 155 2.35 -11.80 -1.08
N SER A 156 2.23 -12.23 0.17
CA SER A 156 3.32 -12.26 1.15
C SER A 156 4.45 -13.21 0.75
N ASP A 157 4.12 -14.42 0.28
CA ASP A 157 5.11 -15.39 -0.23
C ASP A 157 5.96 -14.80 -1.37
N LEU A 158 5.29 -14.11 -2.29
CA LEU A 158 5.97 -13.41 -3.38
C LEU A 158 6.78 -12.24 -2.83
N MET A 159 6.17 -11.37 -2.01
CA MET A 159 6.84 -10.19 -1.47
C MET A 159 8.13 -10.54 -0.72
N MET A 160 8.12 -11.61 0.09
CA MET A 160 9.31 -12.10 0.81
C MET A 160 10.45 -12.54 -0.10
N SER A 161 10.15 -13.06 -1.30
CA SER A 161 11.16 -13.54 -2.26
C SER A 161 11.53 -12.52 -3.35
N SER A 162 11.06 -11.28 -3.21
CA SER A 162 11.12 -10.25 -4.26
C SER A 162 12.39 -9.43 -4.32
N GLY A 163 13.13 -9.37 -3.20
CA GLY A 163 14.18 -8.38 -3.00
C GLY A 163 13.68 -6.97 -2.67
N ILE A 164 12.36 -6.76 -2.53
CA ILE A 164 11.78 -5.47 -2.11
C ILE A 164 11.88 -5.27 -0.59
N VAL A 165 11.65 -6.34 0.18
CA VAL A 165 11.83 -6.35 1.63
C VAL A 165 13.11 -7.09 1.98
N LEU A 166 13.65 -6.84 3.17
CA LEU A 166 14.90 -7.45 3.65
C LEU A 166 16.10 -7.18 2.71
N ASN A 167 16.10 -6.02 2.05
CA ASN A 167 17.15 -5.57 1.14
C ASN A 167 17.63 -4.18 1.56
N ASP A 168 18.91 -4.09 1.97
CA ASP A 168 19.51 -2.84 2.46
C ASP A 168 19.67 -1.77 1.36
N ASN A 169 19.56 -2.16 0.09
CA ASN A 169 19.61 -1.22 -1.04
C ASN A 169 18.26 -0.54 -1.31
N VAL A 170 17.17 -0.99 -0.67
CA VAL A 170 15.84 -0.42 -0.87
C VAL A 170 15.58 0.71 0.12
N HIS A 171 15.05 1.82 -0.40
CA HIS A 171 14.70 3.01 0.37
C HIS A 171 13.19 3.23 0.38
N TRP A 172 12.55 3.09 1.55
CA TRP A 172 11.11 3.33 1.69
C TRP A 172 10.81 4.83 1.87
N VAL A 173 9.89 5.33 1.06
CA VAL A 173 9.38 6.70 1.10
C VAL A 173 7.93 6.69 1.52
N THR A 174 7.60 7.39 2.60
CA THR A 174 6.28 7.23 3.23
C THR A 174 5.74 8.55 3.80
N PHE A 175 4.43 8.60 4.06
CA PHE A 175 3.76 9.76 4.64
C PHE A 175 2.69 9.30 5.64
N HIS A 176 2.80 9.71 6.92
CA HIS A 176 1.87 9.27 7.97
C HIS A 176 1.67 7.73 8.06
N SER A 177 2.76 6.99 7.85
CA SER A 177 2.74 5.59 7.44
C SER A 177 2.76 4.54 8.54
N ALA A 178 2.41 4.93 9.76
CA ALA A 178 2.40 4.01 10.88
C ALA A 178 1.48 2.81 10.57
N TYR A 179 0.29 3.07 10.04
CA TYR A 179 -0.64 2.02 9.62
C TYR A 179 -0.16 1.28 8.37
N ASP A 180 0.42 1.95 7.39
CA ASP A 180 0.93 1.31 6.16
C ASP A 180 1.96 0.22 6.49
N PHE A 181 2.94 0.55 7.33
CA PHE A 181 3.93 -0.43 7.80
C PHE A 181 3.33 -1.45 8.76
N GLY A 182 2.32 -1.08 9.55
CA GLY A 182 1.57 -2.02 10.37
C GLY A 182 0.93 -3.13 9.53
N TYR A 183 0.24 -2.75 8.45
CA TYR A 183 -0.36 -3.70 7.52
C TYR A 183 0.67 -4.47 6.70
N LEU A 184 1.74 -3.80 6.22
CA LEU A 184 2.82 -4.49 5.52
C LEU A 184 3.45 -5.57 6.43
N LEU A 185 3.73 -5.24 7.69
CA LEU A 185 4.27 -6.19 8.65
C LEU A 185 3.27 -7.33 8.90
N LYS A 186 1.98 -7.02 9.13
CA LYS A 186 0.93 -8.03 9.31
C LYS A 186 0.88 -8.99 8.13
N LEU A 187 0.86 -8.49 6.90
CA LEU A 187 0.87 -9.32 5.68
C LEU A 187 2.09 -10.25 5.69
N LEU A 188 3.27 -9.72 6.01
CA LEU A 188 4.54 -10.45 5.92
C LEU A 188 4.75 -11.48 7.04
N THR A 189 4.01 -11.41 8.15
CA THR A 189 4.25 -12.26 9.33
C THR A 189 3.09 -13.14 9.75
N CYS A 190 1.90 -12.97 9.17
CA CYS A 190 0.66 -13.65 9.56
C CYS A 190 -0.02 -14.27 8.34
#